data_AF-A0A175RBS4-F1
#
_entry.id   AF-A0A175RBS4-F1
#
_cell.length_a   1.000
_cell.length_b   1.000
_cell.length_c   1.000
_cell.angle_alpha   90.00
_cell.angle_beta   90.00
_cell.angle_gamma   90.00
#
_symmetry.space_group_name_H-M   'P 1'
#
loop_
_entity.id
_entity.type
_entity.pdbx_description
1 polymer ?
#
loop_
_entity_poly.entity_id
_entity_poly.type
_entity_poly.pdbx_seq_one_letter_code
_entity_poly.pdbx_strand_id
1 'polypeptide(L)' 'MRERRRAAGLTSIEAVLHRDDVASLDVLKAQLGATSRSEVLRALIAKADRADLSPADVARLSEPSAA' A
#
# COMPACT_ATOMS: atom_id res chain seq x y z
N MET A 1 19.26 9.82 2.54
CA MET A 1 18.02 9.03 2.30
C MET A 1 16.81 9.92 2.02
N ARG A 2 16.47 10.90 2.88
CA ARG A 2 15.32 11.82 2.66
C ARG A 2 15.48 12.75 1.45
N GLU A 3 16.67 13.33 1.24
CA GLU A 3 16.94 14.22 0.10
C GLU A 3 16.82 13.53 -1.26
N ARG A 4 17.35 12.30 -1.39
CA ARG A 4 17.19 11.50 -2.63
C ARG A 4 15.73 11.23 -2.98
N ARG A 5 14.87 11.03 -1.98
CA ARG A 5 13.41 10.85 -2.20
C ARG A 5 12.75 12.15 -2.66
N ARG A 6 13.05 13.28 -2.02
CA ARG A 6 12.52 14.58 -2.44
C ARG A 6 12.97 14.98 -3.85
N ALA A 7 14.22 14.72 -4.20
CA ALA A 7 14.74 14.95 -5.55
C ALA A 7 13.99 14.13 -6.61
N ALA A 8 13.46 12.97 -6.25
CA ALA A 8 12.60 12.13 -7.08
C ALA A 8 11.10 12.47 -6.95
N GLY A 9 10.74 13.58 -6.29
CA GLY A 9 9.35 13.98 -6.06
C GLY A 9 8.58 13.09 -5.07
N LEU A 10 9.27 12.24 -4.30
CA LEU A 10 8.64 11.31 -3.36
C LEU A 10 8.48 11.93 -1.97
N THR A 11 7.25 11.88 -1.47
CA THR A 11 6.88 12.24 -0.09
C THR A 11 6.62 10.97 0.72
N SER A 12 7.06 10.96 1.98
CA SER A 12 6.77 9.86 2.90
C SER A 12 5.45 10.11 3.61
N ILE A 13 4.64 9.07 3.73
CA ILE A 13 3.45 9.06 4.58
C ILE A 13 3.57 7.91 5.58
N GLU A 14 2.85 8.01 6.69
CA GLU A 14 2.64 6.90 7.62
C GLU A 14 1.32 6.21 7.26
N ALA A 15 1.32 4.88 7.23
CA ALA A 15 0.13 4.08 6.97
C ALA A 15 -0.13 3.18 8.17
N VAL A 16 -1.33 3.25 8.73
CA VAL A 16 -1.82 2.36 9.79
C VAL A 16 -2.61 1.24 9.12
N LEU A 17 -2.22 -0.01 9.35
CA LEU A 17 -2.76 -1.19 8.66
C LEU A 17 -3.15 -2.28 9.66
N HIS A 18 -4.12 -3.12 9.29
CA HIS A 18 -4.38 -4.33 10.04
C HIS A 18 -3.19 -5.29 9.92
N ARG A 19 -3.02 -6.17 10.90
CA ARG A 19 -1.92 -7.15 10.89
C ARG A 19 -1.95 -8.03 9.63
N ASP A 20 -3.15 -8.38 9.18
CA ASP A 20 -3.35 -9.25 8.02
C ASP A 20 -3.02 -8.53 6.71
N ASP A 21 -3.24 -7.21 6.63
CA ASP A 21 -2.84 -6.41 5.48
C ASP A 21 -1.30 -6.36 5.38
N VAL A 22 -0.60 -6.24 6.52
CA VAL A 22 0.86 -6.29 6.55
C VAL A 22 1.38 -7.66 6.09
N ALA A 23 0.73 -8.75 6.52
CA ALA A 23 1.09 -10.10 6.08
C ALA A 23 0.86 -10.27 4.57
N SER A 24 -0.27 -9.79 4.05
CA SER A 24 -0.59 -9.80 2.63
C SER A 24 0.42 -9.01 1.80
N LEU A 25 0.84 -7.83 2.29
CA LEU A 25 1.91 -7.04 1.66
C LEU A 25 3.25 -7.76 1.66
N ASP A 26 3.58 -8.55 2.68
CA ASP A 26 4.81 -9.34 2.70
C ASP A 26 4.79 -10.49 1.68
N VAL A 27 3.66 -11.18 1.57
CA VAL A 27 3.45 -12.22 0.55
C VAL A 27 3.62 -11.61 -0.86
N LEU A 28 2.93 -10.51 -1.13
CA LEU A 28 3.03 -9.80 -2.42
C LEU A 28 4.45 -9.28 -2.67
N LYS A 29 5.13 -8.75 -1.66
CA LYS A 29 6.52 -8.30 -1.77
C LYS A 29 7.44 -9.44 -2.22
N ALA A 30 7.29 -10.62 -1.61
CA ALA A 30 8.08 -11.80 -1.98
C ALA A 30 7.75 -12.28 -3.41
N GLN A 31 6.46 -12.36 -3.76
CA GLN A 31 6.01 -12.80 -5.09
C GLN A 31 6.48 -11.88 -6.21
N LEU A 32 6.48 -10.55 -5.97
CA LEU A 32 6.83 -9.55 -6.98
C LEU A 32 8.33 -9.21 -6.99
N GLY A 33 9.13 -9.78 -6.08
CA GLY A 33 10.54 -9.42 -5.91
C GLY A 33 10.77 -7.96 -5.49
N ALA A 34 9.78 -7.34 -4.84
CA ALA A 34 9.86 -5.95 -4.44
C ALA A 34 10.79 -5.76 -3.22
N THR A 35 11.45 -4.61 -3.16
CA THR A 35 12.45 -4.34 -2.11
C THR A 35 11.82 -3.88 -0.79
N SER A 36 10.56 -3.42 -0.82
CA SER A 36 9.85 -2.90 0.36
C SER A 36 8.33 -2.95 0.21
N ARG A 37 7.60 -2.94 1.34
CA ARG A 37 6.14 -2.84 1.34
C ARG A 37 5.64 -1.54 0.70
N SER A 38 6.39 -0.43 0.83
CA SER A 38 6.07 0.84 0.17
C SER A 38 6.17 0.76 -1.36
N GLU A 39 7.01 -0.11 -1.90
CA GLU A 39 7.06 -0.38 -3.34
C GLU A 39 5.84 -1.15 -3.82
N VAL A 40 5.42 -2.17 -3.05
CA VAL A 40 4.16 -2.90 -3.30
C VAL A 40 2.96 -1.94 -3.23
N LEU A 41 2.86 -1.11 -2.20
CA LEU A 41 1.77 -0.12 -2.08
C LEU A 41 1.75 0.86 -3.26
N ARG A 42 2.91 1.36 -3.70
CA ARG A 42 2.98 2.23 -4.90
C ARG A 42 2.52 1.50 -6.17
N ALA A 43 2.86 0.22 -6.32
CA ALA A 43 2.40 -0.59 -7.45
C ALA A 43 0.88 -0.81 -7.40
N LEU A 44 0.32 -1.09 -6.22
CA LEU A 44 -1.13 -1.22 -6.03
C LEU A 44 -1.86 0.09 -6.34
N ILE A 45 -1.35 1.23 -5.88
CA ILE A 45 -1.90 2.56 -6.21
C ILE A 45 -1.84 2.83 -7.71
N ALA A 46 -0.75 2.46 -8.37
CA ALA A 46 -0.61 2.65 -9.82
C ALA A 46 -1.54 1.73 -10.63
N LYS A 47 -1.89 0.55 -10.09
CA LYS A 47 -2.78 -0.43 -10.72
C LYS A 47 -4.26 -0.15 -10.47
N ALA A 48 -4.61 0.47 -9.35
CA ALA A 48 -6.00 0.74 -8.98
C ALA A 48 -6.66 1.74 -9.95
N ASP A 49 -7.84 1.39 -10.48
CA ASP A 49 -8.69 2.36 -11.14
C ASP A 49 -9.34 3.25 -10.06
N ARG A 50 -9.25 4.56 -10.27
CA ARG A 50 -9.76 5.54 -9.32
C ARG A 50 -11.28 5.65 -9.38
N ALA A 51 -11.89 5.30 -10.51
CA ALA A 51 -13.34 5.29 -10.66
C ALA A 51 -14.00 4.18 -9.82
N ASP A 52 -13.26 3.14 -9.49
CA ASP A 52 -13.74 2.00 -8.69
C ASP A 52 -13.66 2.26 -7.18
N LEU A 53 -12.98 3.32 -6.75
CA LEU A 53 -12.86 3.68 -5.34
C LEU A 53 -14.09 4.46 -4.87
N SER A 54 -14.74 3.94 -3.85
CA SER A 54 -15.92 4.52 -3.21
C SER A 54 -15.71 4.73 -1.71
N PRO A 55 -16.55 5.55 -1.05
CA PRO A 55 -16.53 5.65 0.41
C PRO A 55 -16.75 4.32 1.14
N ALA A 56 -17.45 3.36 0.52
CA ALA A 56 -17.68 2.04 1.10
C ALA A 56 -16.37 1.23 1.22
N ASP A 57 -15.44 1.41 0.27
CA ASP A 57 -14.14 0.74 0.32
C ASP A 57 -13.30 1.22 1.52
N VAL A 58 -13.43 2.51 1.87
CA VAL A 58 -12.79 3.08 3.06
C VAL A 58 -13.45 2.56 4.34
N ALA A 59 -14.79 2.44 4.36
CA ALA A 59 -15.50 1.92 5.52
C ALA A 59 -15.07 0.48 5.88
N ARG A 60 -14.83 -0.36 4.87
CA ARG A 60 -14.31 -1.73 5.06
C ARG A 60 -12.94 -1.79 5.73
N LEU A 61 -12.13 -0.73 5.68
CA LEU A 61 -10.83 -0.68 6.37
C LEU A 61 -10.96 -0.72 7.90
N SER A 62 -12.15 -0.47 8.43
CA SER A 62 -12.46 -0.59 9.86
C SER A 62 -12.95 -1.99 10.24
N GLU A 63 -13.22 -2.84 9.26
CA GLU A 63 -13.65 -4.21 9.45
C GLU A 63 -12.43 -5.14 9.48
N PRO A 64 -12.45 -6.24 10.25
CA PRO A 64 -11.38 -7.23 10.20
C PRO A 64 -11.27 -7.77 8.78
N SER A 65 -10.04 -7.84 8.27
CA SER A 65 -9.74 -8.35 6.93
C SER A 65 -10.32 -9.77 6.79
N ALA A 66 -11.23 -9.96 5.84
CA ALA A 66 -11.78 -11.28 5.56
C ALA A 66 -10.67 -12.17 4.98
N ALA A 67 -10.35 -13.24 5.70
CA ALA A 67 -9.31 -14.21 5.38
C ALA A 67 -9.53 -14.93 4.04
#